data_AF-A0A0K0EGQ2-F1
#
_entry.id   AF-A0A0K0EGQ2-F1
#
_cell.length_a   1.000
_cell.length_b   1.000
_cell.length_c   1.000
_cell.angle_alpha   90.00
_cell.angle_beta   90.00
_cell.angle_gamma   90.00
#
_symmetry.space_group_name_H-M   'P 1'
#
loop_
_entity.id
_entity.type
_entity.pdbx_description
1 polymer ?
#
loop_
_entity_poly.entity_id
_entity_poly.type
_entity_poly.pdbx_seq_one_letter_code
_entity_poly.pdbx_strand_id
1 'polypeptide(L)'
;MYQMNLLKIFYNFIFLVLIFKICISTTENSFKFESIKISILFKPSKNGNNLNDQLNRALGKAIIWIQNLLYVRIMEESFIITKKDYFNCIENKNISINYLISTLYKSEYETYKNFIKFNDTINLSHLNINFGILLEVNEGRCSSKSLEFAFAKVCHSEKLKKYSRPIIGKLVICKDSPSWKHIKVPEDVIKHEIMHALGFGIYINKKKEKTNFDIIQWKVGNNYDNNQTFIRYFMDFDSKAVKFAQKHFNCTRLKRIEADDKNQFHLNEYIFGNELMTPISSNSKNILTEISASIMEETYLGNISWYKFDMNKVAKESKKYWYGKDWGCDFIEKSCYEYIQNNINKPFPFCSEKDYMISYWKSGYVEVCYEKRNKQKNKMLLKCNIQSYIDEPGIKINIKKTPIINFYPNLQHYGIKSNAFGSTKIYRYCPMIKQIAENNEFFLRIDKEGSKITKC
;
A
#
# COMPACT_ATOMS: atom_id res chain seq x y z
N MET A 1 15.72 -67.04 -2.14
CA MET A 1 16.26 -66.13 -3.18
C MET A 1 15.42 -64.86 -3.40
N TYR A 2 14.13 -64.81 -3.01
CA TYR A 2 13.27 -63.62 -3.18
C TYR A 2 13.46 -62.51 -2.12
N GLN A 3 13.89 -62.84 -0.90
CA GLN A 3 14.04 -61.86 0.19
C GLN A 3 15.23 -60.89 0.02
N MET A 4 16.31 -61.31 -0.66
CA MET A 4 17.48 -60.45 -0.89
C MET A 4 17.24 -59.34 -1.93
N ASN A 5 16.28 -59.50 -2.84
CA ASN A 5 15.98 -58.49 -3.87
C ASN A 5 15.14 -57.32 -3.32
N LEU A 6 14.24 -57.58 -2.37
CA LEU A 6 13.44 -56.54 -1.72
C LEU A 6 14.29 -55.59 -0.87
N LEU A 7 15.29 -56.12 -0.16
CA LEU A 7 16.18 -55.28 0.66
C LEU A 7 17.03 -54.33 -0.20
N LYS A 8 17.47 -54.80 -1.39
CA LYS A 8 18.27 -54.01 -2.34
C LYS A 8 17.45 -52.89 -3.00
N ILE A 9 16.18 -53.16 -3.32
CA ILE A 9 15.25 -52.15 -3.84
C ILE A 9 14.94 -51.10 -2.77
N PHE A 10 14.73 -51.51 -1.52
CA PHE A 10 14.46 -50.60 -0.42
C PHE A 10 15.66 -49.69 -0.09
N TYR A 11 16.88 -50.24 -0.11
CA TYR A 11 18.11 -49.46 0.05
C TYR A 11 18.33 -48.46 -1.08
N ASN A 12 18.10 -48.86 -2.33
CA ASN A 12 18.21 -47.96 -3.48
C ASN A 12 17.15 -46.84 -3.42
N PHE A 13 15.93 -47.14 -2.95
CA PHE A 13 14.88 -46.14 -2.80
C PHE A 13 15.18 -45.15 -1.67
N ILE A 14 15.68 -45.61 -0.52
CA ILE A 14 16.13 -44.75 0.58
C ILE A 14 17.33 -43.89 0.15
N PHE A 15 18.27 -44.45 -0.59
CA PHE A 15 19.43 -43.72 -1.09
C PHE A 15 19.03 -42.67 -2.14
N LEU A 16 18.07 -42.97 -3.01
CA LEU A 16 17.50 -41.98 -3.94
C LEU A 16 16.75 -40.88 -3.21
N VAL A 17 15.97 -41.20 -2.16
CA VAL A 17 15.26 -40.21 -1.34
C VAL A 17 16.25 -39.35 -0.54
N LEU A 18 17.35 -39.91 -0.05
CA LEU A 18 18.42 -39.17 0.63
C LEU A 18 19.18 -38.27 -0.34
N ILE A 19 19.52 -38.75 -1.54
CA ILE A 19 20.12 -37.91 -2.59
C ILE A 19 19.13 -36.83 -3.05
N PHE A 20 17.83 -37.12 -3.16
CA PHE A 20 16.82 -36.09 -3.45
C PHE A 20 16.69 -35.08 -2.32
N LYS A 21 16.74 -35.50 -1.05
CA LYS A 21 16.75 -34.59 0.11
C LYS A 21 18.02 -33.73 0.15
N ILE A 22 19.17 -34.31 -0.16
CA ILE A 22 20.46 -33.62 -0.18
C ILE A 22 20.50 -32.65 -1.38
N CYS A 23 20.09 -33.07 -2.57
CA CYS A 23 19.99 -32.20 -3.76
C CYS A 23 18.91 -31.12 -3.64
N ILE A 24 17.80 -31.35 -2.94
CA ILE A 24 16.80 -30.31 -2.64
C ILE A 24 17.34 -29.35 -1.55
N SER A 25 18.21 -29.81 -0.66
CA SER A 25 18.81 -28.96 0.39
C SER A 25 20.02 -28.12 -0.06
N THR A 26 20.56 -28.36 -1.26
CA THR A 26 21.79 -27.68 -1.74
C THR A 26 21.57 -26.70 -2.90
N THR A 27 20.34 -26.21 -3.13
CA THR A 27 20.09 -25.12 -4.08
C THR A 27 19.30 -23.96 -3.50
N GLU A 28 19.41 -23.70 -2.19
CA GLU A 28 19.31 -22.31 -1.72
C GLU A 28 20.62 -21.62 -2.08
N ASN A 29 20.72 -21.11 -3.31
CA ASN A 29 21.77 -20.16 -3.65
C ASN A 29 21.76 -19.07 -2.56
N SER A 30 22.88 -18.95 -1.87
CA SER A 30 23.14 -18.05 -0.76
C SER A 30 23.13 -16.59 -1.23
N PHE A 31 21.99 -16.09 -1.69
CA PHE A 31 21.85 -14.70 -2.11
C PHE A 31 22.06 -13.81 -0.90
N LYS A 32 23.15 -13.05 -0.93
CA LYS A 32 23.48 -12.10 0.13
C LYS A 32 22.65 -10.83 -0.05
N PHE A 33 22.09 -10.37 1.05
CA PHE A 33 21.38 -9.09 1.14
C PHE A 33 22.25 -8.10 1.92
N GLU A 34 22.19 -6.84 1.53
CA GLU A 34 22.82 -5.73 2.26
C GLU A 34 21.77 -4.66 2.56
N SER A 35 22.02 -3.80 3.55
CA SER A 35 21.11 -2.69 3.83
C SER A 35 20.98 -1.77 2.63
N ILE A 36 19.77 -1.30 2.34
CA ILE A 36 19.60 -0.29 1.31
C ILE A 36 20.26 1.02 1.74
N LYS A 37 20.98 1.64 0.81
CA LYS A 37 21.66 2.93 0.97
C LYS A 37 21.17 3.85 -0.13
N ILE A 38 20.30 4.76 0.26
CA ILE A 38 19.56 5.66 -0.62
C ILE A 38 20.27 7.01 -0.68
N SER A 39 20.56 7.48 -1.89
CA SER A 39 20.89 8.89 -2.11
C SER A 39 19.77 9.57 -2.87
N ILE A 40 19.46 10.80 -2.45
CA ILE A 40 18.75 11.73 -3.32
C ILE A 40 19.74 12.30 -4.32
N LEU A 41 19.41 12.19 -5.60
CA LEU A 41 20.15 12.71 -6.73
C LEU A 41 19.30 13.82 -7.33
N PHE A 42 19.84 15.03 -7.41
CA PHE A 42 19.13 16.11 -8.08
C PHE A 42 20.09 17.01 -8.84
N LYS A 43 19.54 17.64 -9.89
CA LYS A 43 20.24 18.66 -10.62
C LYS A 43 20.13 19.99 -9.87
N PRO A 44 21.22 20.69 -9.56
CA PRO A 44 21.13 22.06 -9.07
C PRO A 44 20.48 22.97 -10.13
N SER A 45 19.54 23.81 -9.69
CA SER A 45 18.79 24.75 -10.51
C SER A 45 18.73 26.10 -9.80
N LYS A 46 18.85 27.20 -10.56
CA LYS A 46 18.71 28.58 -10.03
C LYS A 46 17.31 28.85 -9.47
N ASN A 47 16.28 28.13 -9.95
CA ASN A 47 14.88 28.34 -9.60
C ASN A 47 14.31 27.31 -8.60
N GLY A 48 15.16 26.55 -7.90
CA GLY A 48 14.73 25.82 -6.71
C GLY A 48 14.24 24.39 -6.96
N ASN A 49 15.17 23.44 -6.93
CA ASN A 49 14.91 22.09 -6.40
C ASN A 49 14.97 22.09 -4.86
N ASN A 50 14.53 23.19 -4.24
CA ASN A 50 14.59 23.37 -2.79
C ASN A 50 13.22 23.06 -2.21
N LEU A 51 13.13 21.93 -1.52
CA LEU A 51 12.03 21.65 -0.62
C LEU A 51 12.07 22.64 0.55
N ASN A 52 10.91 23.00 1.08
CA ASN A 52 10.85 23.69 2.36
C ASN A 52 11.32 22.77 3.50
N ASP A 53 11.62 23.34 4.66
CA ASP A 53 12.18 22.59 5.80
C ASP A 53 11.26 21.48 6.30
N GLN A 54 9.94 21.64 6.17
CA GLN A 54 8.98 20.61 6.57
C GLN A 54 9.08 19.39 5.65
N LEU A 55 9.02 19.59 4.33
CA LEU A 55 9.10 18.52 3.34
C LEU A 55 10.48 17.89 3.29
N ASN A 56 11.55 18.67 3.48
CA ASN A 56 12.91 18.14 3.54
C ASN A 56 13.11 17.23 4.77
N ARG A 57 12.57 17.62 5.93
CA ARG A 57 12.56 16.75 7.12
C ARG A 57 11.72 15.50 6.92
N ALA A 58 10.54 15.62 6.31
CA ALA A 58 9.68 14.49 5.99
C ALA A 58 10.38 13.50 5.05
N LEU A 59 11.11 14.01 4.04
CA LEU A 59 11.92 13.21 3.13
C LEU A 59 13.05 12.47 3.86
N GLY A 60 13.79 13.18 4.73
CA GLY A 60 14.83 12.56 5.56
C GLY A 60 14.29 11.45 6.48
N LYS A 61 13.16 11.70 7.14
CA LYS A 61 12.45 10.69 7.96
C LYS A 61 12.07 9.45 7.15
N ALA A 62 11.50 9.65 5.97
CA ALA A 62 11.10 8.55 5.08
C ALA A 62 12.31 7.72 4.64
N ILE A 63 13.39 8.35 4.20
CA ILE A 63 14.62 7.67 3.77
C ILE A 63 15.21 6.84 4.91
N ILE A 64 15.40 7.44 6.08
CA ILE A 64 15.99 6.76 7.24
C ILE A 64 15.11 5.58 7.67
N TRP A 65 13.79 5.78 7.69
CA TRP A 65 12.85 4.72 8.02
C TRP A 65 12.98 3.52 7.05
N ILE A 66 13.07 3.77 5.73
CA ILE A 66 13.27 2.70 4.74
C ILE A 66 14.63 2.01 4.92
N GLN A 67 15.72 2.78 5.07
CA GLN A 67 17.08 2.22 5.25
C GLN A 67 17.20 1.34 6.51
N ASN A 68 16.41 1.64 7.54
CA ASN A 68 16.39 0.87 8.79
C ASN A 68 15.59 -0.44 8.71
N LEU A 69 14.79 -0.62 7.66
CA LEU A 69 13.84 -1.72 7.52
C LEU A 69 14.15 -2.63 6.33
N LEU A 70 14.74 -2.08 5.27
CA LEU A 70 14.84 -2.74 3.98
C LEU A 70 16.28 -3.14 3.66
N TYR A 71 16.42 -4.39 3.26
CA TYR A 71 17.62 -4.93 2.66
C TYR A 71 17.37 -5.21 1.19
N VAL A 72 18.42 -5.03 0.40
CA VAL A 72 18.42 -5.23 -1.04
C VAL A 72 19.38 -6.34 -1.41
N ARG A 73 19.04 -7.10 -2.44
CA ARG A 73 19.94 -8.11 -2.98
C ARG A 73 21.22 -7.47 -3.49
N ILE A 74 22.37 -8.06 -3.14
CA ILE A 74 23.67 -7.70 -3.70
C ILE A 74 23.70 -8.14 -5.17
N MET A 75 24.11 -7.23 -6.06
CA MET A 75 24.21 -7.49 -7.50
C MET A 75 25.65 -7.87 -7.86
N GLU A 76 25.81 -8.80 -8.82
CA GLU A 76 27.13 -9.18 -9.36
C GLU A 76 27.73 -8.08 -10.24
N GLU A 77 26.89 -7.33 -10.95
CA GLU A 77 27.29 -6.20 -11.80
C GLU A 77 27.26 -4.86 -11.04
N SER A 78 28.18 -3.98 -11.42
CA SER A 78 28.29 -2.62 -10.87
C SER A 78 27.04 -1.76 -11.10
N PHE A 79 26.68 -0.96 -10.09
CA PHE A 79 25.55 -0.04 -10.06
C PHE A 79 25.77 1.21 -10.94
N ILE A 80 25.79 1.04 -12.26
CA ILE A 80 26.07 2.12 -13.20
C ILE A 80 24.78 2.74 -13.73
N ILE A 81 24.58 4.02 -13.46
CA ILE A 81 23.55 4.86 -14.09
C ILE A 81 24.16 5.54 -15.31
N THR A 82 23.56 5.39 -16.48
CA THR A 82 23.96 6.10 -17.70
C THR A 82 23.19 7.42 -17.86
N LYS A 83 23.71 8.35 -18.66
CA LYS A 83 22.95 9.54 -19.09
C LYS A 83 21.60 9.17 -19.71
N LYS A 84 21.53 8.08 -20.47
CA LYS A 84 20.28 7.58 -21.06
C LYS A 84 19.26 7.16 -20.01
N ASP A 85 19.69 6.41 -18.99
CA ASP A 85 18.82 6.03 -17.86
C ASP A 85 18.27 7.28 -17.16
N TYR A 86 19.13 8.30 -16.94
CA TYR A 86 18.73 9.58 -16.35
C TYR A 86 17.69 10.32 -17.22
N PHE A 87 17.96 10.53 -18.51
CA PHE A 87 17.06 11.25 -19.42
C PHE A 87 15.74 10.52 -19.68
N ASN A 88 15.72 9.19 -19.58
CA ASN A 88 14.48 8.40 -19.64
C ASN A 88 13.64 8.54 -18.36
N CYS A 89 14.26 8.95 -17.25
CA CYS A 89 13.65 9.04 -15.95
C CYS A 89 13.00 10.42 -15.69
N ILE A 90 13.71 11.51 -16.01
CA ILE A 90 13.29 12.90 -15.74
C ILE A 90 12.30 13.46 -16.77
N GLU A 91 11.52 14.49 -16.41
CA GLU A 91 10.60 15.15 -17.37
C GLU A 91 11.35 16.13 -18.30
N ASN A 92 12.22 16.97 -17.73
CA ASN A 92 12.84 18.07 -18.47
C ASN A 92 14.16 17.65 -19.17
N LYS A 93 14.03 17.18 -20.41
CA LYS A 93 15.18 16.72 -21.22
C LYS A 93 16.06 17.85 -21.78
N ASN A 94 15.61 19.11 -21.72
CA ASN A 94 16.29 20.24 -22.36
C ASN A 94 17.51 20.77 -21.58
N ILE A 95 17.95 20.06 -20.54
CA ILE A 95 18.96 20.57 -19.64
C ILE A 95 20.28 19.81 -19.76
N SER A 96 21.33 20.49 -20.22
CA SER A 96 22.71 19.96 -20.21
C SER A 96 23.13 19.61 -18.78
N ILE A 97 23.53 18.36 -18.54
CA ILE A 97 23.91 17.87 -17.22
C ILE A 97 25.40 17.49 -17.18
N ASN A 98 26.18 18.35 -16.55
CA ASN A 98 27.61 18.10 -16.31
C ASN A 98 27.87 17.65 -14.88
N TYR A 99 26.92 17.89 -13.97
CA TYR A 99 27.04 17.55 -12.56
C TYR A 99 25.68 17.27 -11.91
N LEU A 100 25.70 16.41 -10.89
CA LEU A 100 24.59 16.14 -9.98
C LEU A 100 25.04 16.38 -8.54
N ILE A 101 24.08 16.69 -7.68
CA ILE A 101 24.29 16.68 -6.24
C ILE A 101 23.70 15.37 -5.71
N SER A 102 24.53 14.58 -5.05
CA SER A 102 24.10 13.45 -4.22
C SER A 102 23.96 13.92 -2.78
N THR A 103 22.78 13.72 -2.21
CA THR A 103 22.48 14.02 -0.81
C THR A 103 22.20 12.73 -0.07
N LEU A 104 23.01 12.48 0.95
CA LEU A 104 22.85 11.38 1.91
C LEU A 104 22.25 11.93 3.20
N TYR A 105 21.29 11.22 3.77
CA TYR A 105 20.66 11.56 5.04
C TYR A 105 21.26 10.71 6.16
N LYS A 106 21.89 11.36 7.14
CA LYS A 106 22.39 10.72 8.36
C LYS A 106 21.35 10.79 9.48
N SER A 107 20.62 11.90 9.54
CA SER A 107 19.44 12.08 10.39
C SER A 107 18.37 12.89 9.63
N GLU A 108 17.21 13.11 10.23
CA GLU A 108 16.18 13.98 9.65
C GLU A 108 16.60 15.46 9.56
N TYR A 109 17.71 15.83 10.21
CA TYR A 109 18.26 17.18 10.23
C TYR A 109 19.65 17.28 9.58
N GLU A 110 20.38 16.17 9.50
CA GLU A 110 21.78 16.15 9.06
C GLU A 110 21.89 15.47 7.69
N THR A 111 22.41 16.22 6.72
CA THR A 111 22.66 15.73 5.35
C THR A 111 24.11 15.95 4.95
N TYR A 112 24.64 15.04 4.14
CA TYR A 112 25.94 15.17 3.49
C TYR A 112 25.73 15.29 1.98
N LYS A 113 26.34 16.32 1.37
CA LYS A 113 26.17 16.62 -0.05
C LYS A 113 27.48 16.43 -0.79
N ASN A 114 27.43 15.66 -1.88
CA ASN A 114 28.55 15.41 -2.78
C ASN A 114 28.23 15.94 -4.18
N PHE A 115 29.18 16.65 -4.77
CA PHE A 115 29.13 17.03 -6.18
C PHE A 115 29.70 15.90 -7.03
N ILE A 116 28.88 15.37 -7.92
CA ILE A 116 29.24 14.27 -8.82
C ILE A 116 29.34 14.82 -10.23
N LYS A 117 30.51 14.69 -10.86
CA LYS A 117 30.63 14.95 -12.30
C LYS A 117 29.88 13.86 -13.06
N PHE A 118 28.94 14.27 -13.93
CA PHE A 118 28.15 13.34 -14.72
C PHE A 118 28.60 13.37 -16.18
N ASN A 119 29.79 12.83 -16.43
CA ASN A 119 30.38 12.86 -17.76
C ASN A 119 29.62 11.96 -18.74
N ASP A 120 29.34 10.71 -18.37
CA ASP A 120 28.50 9.78 -19.15
C ASP A 120 27.79 8.75 -18.28
N THR A 121 28.45 8.34 -17.19
CA THR A 121 27.91 7.38 -16.24
C THR A 121 28.21 7.79 -14.80
N ILE A 122 27.42 7.27 -13.87
CA ILE A 122 27.65 7.39 -12.42
C ILE A 122 27.65 5.97 -11.86
N ASN A 123 28.77 5.59 -11.24
CA ASN A 123 28.84 4.35 -10.48
C ASN A 123 28.43 4.62 -9.03
N LEU A 124 27.27 4.10 -8.62
CA LEU A 124 26.76 4.28 -7.27
C LEU A 124 27.66 3.64 -6.20
N SER A 125 28.41 2.57 -6.53
CA SER A 125 29.28 1.92 -5.54
C SER A 125 30.40 2.83 -5.05
N HIS A 126 30.89 3.74 -5.89
CA HIS A 126 31.92 4.74 -5.52
C HIS A 126 31.40 5.74 -4.48
N LEU A 127 30.07 5.90 -4.38
CA LEU A 127 29.40 6.76 -3.42
C LEU A 127 28.92 5.97 -2.19
N ASN A 128 29.25 4.68 -2.10
CA ASN A 128 28.73 3.76 -1.09
C ASN A 128 27.19 3.75 -1.04
N ILE A 129 26.52 3.86 -2.20
CA ILE A 129 25.06 3.76 -2.31
C ILE A 129 24.66 2.65 -3.28
N ASN A 130 23.46 2.12 -3.09
CA ASN A 130 22.96 1.00 -3.88
C ASN A 130 21.52 1.23 -4.39
N PHE A 131 20.97 2.42 -4.15
CA PHE A 131 19.74 2.93 -4.76
C PHE A 131 19.77 4.46 -4.86
N GLY A 132 19.50 5.01 -6.04
CA GLY A 132 19.40 6.46 -6.27
C GLY A 132 17.95 6.89 -6.47
N ILE A 133 17.55 8.03 -5.89
CA ILE A 133 16.26 8.65 -6.17
C ILE A 133 16.50 9.98 -6.87
N LEU A 134 16.04 10.09 -8.11
CA LEU A 134 15.99 11.33 -8.84
C LEU A 134 14.84 12.19 -8.34
N LEU A 135 15.17 13.26 -7.61
CA LEU A 135 14.18 14.17 -7.04
C LEU A 135 13.94 15.34 -8.00
N GLU A 136 12.68 15.54 -8.37
CA GLU A 136 12.19 16.74 -9.05
C GLU A 136 11.16 17.44 -8.14
N VAL A 137 11.10 18.77 -8.20
CA VAL A 137 10.20 19.58 -7.36
C VAL A 137 9.28 20.37 -8.26
N ASN A 138 7.97 20.22 -8.08
CA ASN A 138 6.92 20.87 -8.89
C ASN A 138 6.98 20.60 -10.41
N GLU A 139 7.58 19.49 -10.82
CA GLU A 139 7.64 19.12 -12.24
C GLU A 139 6.47 18.21 -12.66
N GLY A 140 6.27 18.07 -13.97
CA GLY A 140 5.30 17.14 -14.54
C GLY A 140 3.84 17.47 -14.19
N ARG A 141 3.16 16.58 -13.46
CA ARG A 141 1.73 16.71 -13.12
C ARG A 141 1.45 17.69 -11.99
N CYS A 142 2.48 18.19 -11.32
CA CYS A 142 2.34 19.20 -10.29
C CYS A 142 1.77 20.49 -10.89
N SER A 143 0.70 21.01 -10.31
CA SER A 143 0.23 22.37 -10.59
C SER A 143 -0.32 22.99 -9.31
N SER A 144 -0.36 24.32 -9.24
CA SER A 144 -0.96 25.04 -8.10
C SER A 144 -2.46 24.75 -7.91
N LYS A 145 -3.10 24.16 -8.92
CA LYS A 145 -4.49 23.70 -8.89
C LYS A 145 -4.62 22.18 -8.66
N SER A 146 -3.53 21.43 -8.74
CA SER A 146 -3.52 19.99 -8.52
C SER A 146 -3.57 19.69 -7.03
N LEU A 147 -4.35 18.67 -6.66
CA LEU A 147 -4.39 18.15 -5.29
C LEU A 147 -3.35 17.05 -5.05
N GLU A 148 -2.55 16.70 -6.07
CA GLU A 148 -1.47 15.72 -5.95
C GLU A 148 -0.41 16.21 -4.95
N PHE A 149 0.00 15.33 -4.04
CA PHE A 149 1.08 15.60 -3.09
C PHE A 149 2.45 15.34 -3.74
N ALA A 150 2.60 14.13 -4.25
CA ALA A 150 3.82 13.61 -4.84
C ALA A 150 3.45 12.47 -5.79
N PHE A 151 4.41 12.05 -6.60
CA PHE A 151 4.32 10.80 -7.35
C PHE A 151 5.70 10.24 -7.62
N ALA A 152 5.80 8.92 -7.71
CA ALA A 152 7.03 8.22 -8.02
C ALA A 152 6.87 7.15 -9.08
N LYS A 153 7.99 6.80 -9.69
CA LYS A 153 8.08 5.66 -10.61
C LYS A 153 9.45 5.03 -10.56
N VAL A 154 9.50 3.74 -10.86
CA VAL A 154 10.77 3.08 -11.15
C VAL A 154 11.31 3.63 -12.45
N CYS A 155 12.61 3.91 -12.49
CA CYS A 155 13.26 4.30 -13.73
C CYS A 155 13.88 3.06 -14.38
N HIS A 156 13.33 2.68 -15.52
CA HIS A 156 13.79 1.52 -16.27
C HIS A 156 15.22 1.76 -16.75
N SER A 157 16.15 0.95 -16.27
CA SER A 157 17.45 0.82 -16.92
C SER A 157 17.38 -0.26 -18.00
N GLU A 158 17.97 0.02 -19.15
CA GLU A 158 18.13 -0.98 -20.23
C GLU A 158 18.92 -2.21 -19.76
N LYS A 159 19.62 -2.10 -18.63
CA LYS A 159 20.38 -3.17 -17.97
C LYS A 159 19.63 -3.90 -16.86
N LEU A 160 18.32 -3.69 -16.68
CA LEU A 160 17.50 -4.57 -15.83
C LEU A 160 17.39 -5.94 -16.51
N LYS A 161 18.48 -6.71 -16.41
CA LYS A 161 18.55 -8.11 -16.81
C LYS A 161 17.61 -8.92 -15.92
N LYS A 162 17.32 -10.15 -16.36
CA LYS A 162 16.40 -11.09 -15.70
C LYS A 162 16.68 -11.26 -14.20
N TYR A 163 17.90 -11.03 -13.72
CA TYR A 163 18.27 -11.16 -12.30
C TYR A 163 18.84 -9.86 -11.71
N SER A 164 18.39 -8.70 -12.19
CA SER A 164 18.71 -7.40 -11.62
C SER A 164 17.50 -6.82 -10.88
N ARG A 165 17.75 -5.94 -9.91
CA ARG A 165 16.73 -5.14 -9.24
C ARG A 165 16.82 -3.68 -9.70
N PRO A 166 15.78 -2.86 -9.46
CA PRO A 166 15.88 -1.42 -9.64
C PRO A 166 17.01 -0.83 -8.80
N ILE A 167 17.77 0.08 -9.41
CA ILE A 167 18.86 0.83 -8.76
C ILE A 167 18.62 2.34 -8.78
N ILE A 168 17.61 2.79 -9.53
CA ILE A 168 17.24 4.19 -9.64
C ILE A 168 15.72 4.32 -9.79
N GLY A 169 15.15 5.26 -9.05
CA GLY A 169 13.76 5.65 -9.16
C GLY A 169 13.63 7.16 -9.27
N LYS A 170 12.45 7.62 -9.63
CA LYS A 170 12.09 9.05 -9.62
C LYS A 170 11.06 9.31 -8.55
N LEU A 171 11.23 10.44 -7.87
CA LEU A 171 10.30 11.01 -6.92
C LEU A 171 10.05 12.46 -7.31
N VAL A 172 8.79 12.82 -7.50
CA VAL A 172 8.38 14.21 -7.71
C VAL A 172 7.57 14.67 -6.51
N ILE A 173 7.96 15.80 -5.92
CA ILE A 173 7.23 16.41 -4.81
C ILE A 173 6.59 17.71 -5.30
N CYS A 174 5.26 17.80 -5.24
CA CYS A 174 4.50 18.99 -5.58
C CYS A 174 4.46 19.93 -4.37
N LYS A 175 5.58 20.58 -4.04
CA LYS A 175 5.71 21.39 -2.80
C LYS A 175 4.68 22.51 -2.66
N ASP A 176 4.15 23.00 -3.77
CA ASP A 176 3.17 24.10 -3.79
C ASP A 176 1.71 23.61 -3.79
N SER A 177 1.50 22.29 -3.69
CA SER A 177 0.16 21.71 -3.56
C SER A 177 -0.51 22.18 -2.27
N PRO A 178 -1.75 22.70 -2.33
CA PRO A 178 -2.48 23.13 -1.13
C PRO A 178 -2.78 21.96 -0.19
N SER A 179 -2.80 20.73 -0.69
CA SER A 179 -3.09 19.51 0.07
C SER A 179 -2.11 19.31 1.24
N TRP A 180 -0.85 19.75 1.10
CA TRP A 180 0.16 19.64 2.17
C TRP A 180 -0.21 20.36 3.47
N LYS A 181 -1.13 21.35 3.42
CA LYS A 181 -1.61 22.05 4.62
C LYS A 181 -2.53 21.21 5.49
N HIS A 182 -3.13 20.17 4.92
CA HIS A 182 -4.15 19.35 5.58
C HIS A 182 -3.61 17.99 6.04
N ILE A 183 -2.40 17.60 5.61
CA ILE A 183 -1.81 16.34 6.01
C ILE A 183 -1.00 16.48 7.31
N LYS A 184 -1.21 15.54 8.23
CA LYS A 184 -0.50 15.52 9.52
C LYS A 184 0.84 14.82 9.48
N VAL A 185 0.96 13.78 8.66
CA VAL A 185 2.12 12.90 8.59
C VAL A 185 2.67 12.91 7.16
N PRO A 186 3.27 14.02 6.70
CA PRO A 186 3.75 14.15 5.32
C PRO A 186 4.81 13.11 4.96
N GLU A 187 5.54 12.57 5.93
CA GLU A 187 6.50 11.49 5.69
C GLU A 187 5.85 10.20 5.20
N ASP A 188 4.57 9.94 5.50
CA ASP A 188 3.90 8.71 5.05
C ASP A 188 3.60 8.75 3.54
N VAL A 189 3.21 9.92 3.00
CA VAL A 189 3.15 10.14 1.54
C VAL A 189 4.49 9.85 0.91
N ILE A 190 5.58 10.39 1.48
CA ILE A 190 6.90 10.21 0.87
C ILE A 190 7.35 8.75 0.96
N LYS A 191 7.07 8.03 2.06
CA LYS A 191 7.33 6.59 2.15
C LYS A 191 6.56 5.82 1.08
N HIS A 192 5.27 6.11 0.91
CA HIS A 192 4.42 5.52 -0.13
C HIS A 192 5.03 5.68 -1.51
N GLU A 193 5.44 6.90 -1.87
CA GLU A 193 6.07 7.14 -3.17
C GLU A 193 7.43 6.47 -3.32
N ILE A 194 8.26 6.44 -2.27
CA ILE A 194 9.53 5.70 -2.34
C ILE A 194 9.29 4.19 -2.53
N MET A 195 8.24 3.61 -1.94
CA MET A 195 7.87 2.22 -2.17
C MET A 195 7.52 1.97 -3.65
N HIS A 196 6.83 2.90 -4.32
CA HIS A 196 6.64 2.86 -5.77
C HIS A 196 7.94 2.98 -6.55
N ALA A 197 8.84 3.88 -6.17
CA ALA A 197 10.17 3.99 -6.78
C ALA A 197 10.99 2.69 -6.66
N LEU A 198 10.76 1.91 -5.59
CA LEU A 198 11.35 0.60 -5.38
C LEU A 198 10.62 -0.53 -6.14
N GLY A 199 9.45 -0.26 -6.72
CA GLY A 199 8.74 -1.18 -7.61
C GLY A 199 7.46 -1.78 -7.07
N PHE A 200 6.94 -1.30 -5.92
CA PHE A 200 5.61 -1.69 -5.46
C PHE A 200 4.55 -1.35 -6.50
N GLY A 201 3.75 -2.34 -6.92
CA GLY A 201 2.64 -2.18 -7.87
C GLY A 201 3.04 -1.84 -9.32
N ILE A 202 4.25 -1.33 -9.56
CA ILE A 202 4.70 -0.90 -10.90
C ILE A 202 5.21 -2.07 -11.76
N TYR A 203 5.78 -3.10 -11.13
CA TYR A 203 6.19 -4.31 -11.84
C TYR A 203 5.07 -5.33 -11.90
N ILE A 204 4.63 -5.63 -13.12
CA ILE A 204 3.61 -6.65 -13.40
C ILE A 204 4.33 -7.86 -14.00
N ASN A 205 4.11 -9.06 -13.44
CA ASN A 205 4.65 -10.28 -14.01
C ASN A 205 3.89 -10.65 -15.30
N LYS A 206 4.46 -10.31 -16.46
CA LYS A 206 3.86 -10.57 -17.79
C LYS A 206 3.68 -12.06 -18.13
N LYS A 207 4.28 -12.99 -17.37
CA LYS A 207 4.17 -14.45 -17.60
C LYS A 207 3.07 -15.12 -16.76
N LYS A 208 2.11 -14.35 -16.26
CA LYS A 208 1.02 -14.88 -15.41
C LYS A 208 0.09 -15.82 -16.19
N GLU A 209 -0.17 -16.99 -15.60
CA GLU A 209 -1.22 -17.92 -16.04
C GLU A 209 -2.61 -17.59 -15.44
N LYS A 210 -2.65 -16.88 -14.29
CA LYS A 210 -3.91 -16.54 -13.60
C LYS A 210 -4.42 -15.16 -13.98
N THR A 211 -5.73 -15.06 -14.20
CA THR A 211 -6.42 -13.77 -14.27
C THR A 211 -6.19 -12.99 -12.96
N ASN A 212 -5.89 -11.70 -13.12
CA ASN A 212 -5.63 -10.80 -12.00
C ASN A 212 -6.89 -10.06 -11.54
N PHE A 213 -8.06 -10.51 -11.97
CA PHE A 213 -9.35 -9.96 -11.59
C PHE A 213 -10.39 -11.07 -11.43
N ASP A 214 -11.46 -10.76 -10.71
CA ASP A 214 -12.71 -11.52 -10.71
C ASP A 214 -13.92 -10.60 -10.84
N ILE A 215 -15.08 -11.22 -11.06
CA ILE A 215 -16.36 -10.53 -11.21
C ILE A 215 -17.30 -11.07 -10.15
N ILE A 216 -17.90 -10.17 -9.37
CA ILE A 216 -18.89 -10.50 -8.36
C ILE A 216 -20.19 -9.73 -8.59
N GLN A 217 -21.29 -10.29 -8.09
CA GLN A 217 -22.56 -9.59 -8.01
C GLN A 217 -22.62 -8.79 -6.72
N TRP A 218 -22.61 -7.47 -6.82
CA TRP A 218 -22.64 -6.56 -5.70
C TRP A 218 -24.06 -6.13 -5.38
N LYS A 219 -24.60 -6.62 -4.26
CA LYS A 219 -25.97 -6.27 -3.81
C LYS A 219 -25.98 -4.93 -3.09
N VAL A 220 -27.00 -4.11 -3.36
CA VAL A 220 -27.18 -2.80 -2.70
C VAL A 220 -28.59 -2.60 -2.12
N GLY A 221 -29.32 -3.69 -1.89
CA GLY A 221 -30.67 -3.68 -1.32
C GLY A 221 -31.34 -5.05 -1.46
N ASN A 222 -32.57 -5.15 -0.95
CA ASN A 222 -33.38 -6.38 -1.01
C ASN A 222 -33.91 -6.69 -2.42
N ASN A 223 -34.02 -5.68 -3.29
CA ASN A 223 -34.56 -5.90 -4.64
C ASN A 223 -33.47 -6.45 -5.57
N TYR A 224 -33.73 -7.61 -6.21
CA TYR A 224 -32.78 -8.29 -7.10
C TYR A 224 -32.34 -7.42 -8.28
N ASP A 225 -33.21 -6.52 -8.75
CA ASP A 225 -32.92 -5.57 -9.84
C ASP A 225 -31.85 -4.53 -9.49
N ASN A 226 -31.53 -4.38 -8.19
CA ASN A 226 -30.50 -3.46 -7.74
C ASN A 226 -29.09 -4.07 -7.77
N ASN A 227 -28.95 -5.35 -8.10
CA ASN A 227 -27.63 -5.99 -8.19
C ASN A 227 -26.80 -5.34 -9.30
N GLN A 228 -25.50 -5.16 -9.04
CA GLN A 228 -24.59 -4.62 -10.02
C GLN A 228 -23.35 -5.50 -10.15
N THR A 229 -22.88 -5.64 -11.38
CA THR A 229 -21.61 -6.31 -11.68
C THR A 229 -20.46 -5.45 -11.14
N PHE A 230 -19.62 -6.04 -10.29
CA PHE A 230 -18.44 -5.39 -9.73
C PHE A 230 -17.19 -6.20 -10.08
N ILE A 231 -16.14 -5.53 -10.55
CA ILE A 231 -14.88 -6.17 -10.95
C ILE A 231 -13.86 -5.86 -9.88
N ARG A 232 -13.27 -6.90 -9.28
CA ARG A 232 -12.16 -6.74 -8.33
C ARG A 232 -10.87 -7.07 -9.04
N TYR A 233 -9.87 -6.23 -8.85
CA TYR A 233 -8.51 -6.49 -9.31
C TYR A 233 -7.65 -6.95 -8.13
N PHE A 234 -6.60 -7.71 -8.40
CA PHE A 234 -5.76 -8.31 -7.35
C PHE A 234 -4.28 -8.09 -7.61
N MET A 235 -3.56 -7.70 -6.56
CA MET A 235 -2.12 -7.42 -6.61
C MET A 235 -1.32 -8.56 -7.23
N ASP A 236 -0.25 -8.19 -7.93
CA ASP A 236 0.88 -9.07 -8.21
C ASP A 236 1.59 -9.47 -6.92
N PHE A 237 2.30 -10.61 -6.95
CA PHE A 237 3.21 -11.03 -5.88
C PHE A 237 2.55 -11.13 -4.49
N ASP A 238 1.28 -11.54 -4.43
CA ASP A 238 0.47 -11.46 -3.22
C ASP A 238 0.41 -12.77 -2.41
N SER A 239 1.19 -13.79 -2.78
CA SER A 239 1.01 -15.14 -2.26
C SER A 239 1.34 -15.29 -0.76
N LYS A 240 2.42 -14.64 -0.29
CA LYS A 240 2.75 -14.53 1.12
C LYS A 240 1.84 -13.54 1.84
N ALA A 241 1.51 -12.43 1.19
CA ALA A 241 0.67 -11.38 1.76
C ALA A 241 -0.72 -11.89 2.15
N VAL A 242 -1.28 -12.83 1.37
CA VAL A 242 -2.53 -13.53 1.68
C VAL A 242 -2.50 -14.19 3.06
N LYS A 243 -1.40 -14.83 3.47
CA LYS A 243 -1.33 -15.52 4.77
C LYS A 243 -1.47 -14.54 5.94
N PHE A 244 -0.83 -13.38 5.83
CA PHE A 244 -0.99 -12.33 6.83
C PHE A 244 -2.41 -11.78 6.83
N ALA A 245 -2.96 -11.47 5.65
CA ALA A 245 -4.31 -10.94 5.51
C ALA A 245 -5.36 -11.92 6.06
N GLN A 246 -5.25 -13.22 5.78
CA GLN A 246 -6.12 -14.27 6.33
C GLN A 246 -6.17 -14.21 7.87
N LYS A 247 -5.00 -14.08 8.51
CA LYS A 247 -4.90 -13.95 9.97
C LYS A 247 -5.46 -12.63 10.48
N HIS A 248 -5.15 -11.52 9.80
CA HIS A 248 -5.56 -10.17 10.20
C HIS A 248 -7.08 -9.99 10.13
N PHE A 249 -7.69 -10.36 9.02
CA PHE A 249 -9.14 -10.26 8.82
C PHE A 249 -9.91 -11.39 9.50
N ASN A 250 -9.24 -12.42 10.03
CA ASN A 250 -9.86 -13.68 10.46
C ASN A 250 -10.70 -14.32 9.32
N CYS A 251 -10.09 -14.43 8.14
CA CYS A 251 -10.70 -15.04 6.97
C CYS A 251 -9.76 -16.03 6.29
N THR A 252 -9.89 -17.32 6.62
CA THR A 252 -9.05 -18.39 6.03
C THR A 252 -9.32 -18.65 4.55
N ARG A 253 -10.46 -18.19 4.03
CA ARG A 253 -10.84 -18.37 2.62
C ARG A 253 -10.23 -17.33 1.68
N LEU A 254 -9.67 -16.24 2.20
CA LEU A 254 -9.07 -15.18 1.40
C LEU A 254 -7.97 -15.76 0.50
N LYS A 255 -8.08 -15.54 -0.82
CA LYS A 255 -7.17 -16.15 -1.81
C LYS A 255 -6.18 -15.17 -2.43
N ARG A 256 -6.50 -13.88 -2.43
CA ARG A 256 -5.79 -12.81 -3.15
C ARG A 256 -5.91 -11.49 -2.39
N ILE A 257 -5.00 -10.56 -2.66
CA ILE A 257 -5.02 -9.20 -2.09
C ILE A 257 -5.62 -8.22 -3.09
N GLU A 258 -6.72 -7.57 -2.72
CA GLU A 258 -7.46 -6.66 -3.62
C GLU A 258 -6.67 -5.37 -3.90
N ALA A 259 -6.60 -5.00 -5.18
CA ALA A 259 -6.03 -3.75 -5.66
C ALA A 259 -7.11 -2.66 -5.77
N ASP A 260 -6.70 -1.41 -5.84
CA ASP A 260 -7.59 -0.26 -6.08
C ASP A 260 -8.22 -0.29 -7.48
N ASP A 261 -7.44 -0.62 -8.52
CA ASP A 261 -7.87 -0.71 -9.90
C ASP A 261 -7.05 -1.70 -10.75
N LYS A 262 -7.29 -1.68 -12.06
CA LYS A 262 -6.64 -2.57 -13.04
C LYS A 262 -5.13 -2.40 -13.17
N ASN A 263 -4.59 -1.25 -12.76
CA ASN A 263 -3.16 -0.94 -12.83
C ASN A 263 -2.41 -1.55 -11.65
N GLN A 264 -3.12 -1.86 -10.55
CA GLN A 264 -2.58 -2.63 -9.41
C GLN A 264 -1.44 -1.89 -8.71
N PHE A 265 -1.50 -0.55 -8.72
CA PHE A 265 -0.51 0.29 -8.05
C PHE A 265 -0.74 0.30 -6.55
N HIS A 266 -1.99 0.36 -6.10
CA HIS A 266 -2.31 0.47 -4.69
C HIS A 266 -3.14 -0.71 -4.19
N LEU A 267 -3.11 -0.90 -2.88
CA LEU A 267 -4.10 -1.70 -2.18
C LEU A 267 -5.47 -1.02 -2.21
N ASN A 268 -6.53 -1.83 -2.21
CA ASN A 268 -7.90 -1.31 -2.18
C ASN A 268 -8.22 -0.59 -0.85
N GLU A 269 -8.43 0.73 -0.88
CA GLU A 269 -8.73 1.53 0.32
C GLU A 269 -9.93 1.00 1.12
N TYR A 270 -11.01 0.55 0.46
CA TYR A 270 -12.18 0.03 1.18
C TYR A 270 -11.82 -1.19 2.05
N ILE A 271 -10.95 -2.06 1.56
CA ILE A 271 -10.52 -3.27 2.28
C ILE A 271 -9.39 -2.99 3.27
N PHE A 272 -8.44 -2.12 2.91
CA PHE A 272 -7.19 -1.96 3.64
C PHE A 272 -7.07 -0.63 4.41
N GLY A 273 -7.98 0.33 4.24
CA GLY A 273 -8.05 1.55 5.03
C GLY A 273 -6.71 2.28 5.13
N ASN A 274 -6.23 2.53 6.35
CA ASN A 274 -4.98 3.25 6.61
C ASN A 274 -3.69 2.41 6.44
N GLU A 275 -3.66 1.46 5.51
CA GLU A 275 -2.40 0.80 5.11
C GLU A 275 -1.50 1.80 4.36
N LEU A 276 -0.18 1.63 4.40
CA LEU A 276 0.76 2.54 3.73
C LEU A 276 0.57 2.63 2.21
N MET A 277 0.19 1.54 1.55
CA MET A 277 0.11 1.43 0.09
C MET A 277 -1.31 1.52 -0.45
N THR A 278 -2.27 2.10 0.29
CA THR A 278 -3.57 2.50 -0.25
C THR A 278 -3.51 3.89 -0.88
N PRO A 279 -4.43 4.27 -1.78
CA PRO A 279 -4.33 5.52 -2.54
C PRO A 279 -4.64 6.79 -1.73
N ILE A 280 -5.22 6.67 -0.52
CA ILE A 280 -5.54 7.82 0.32
C ILE A 280 -4.52 7.94 1.46
N SER A 281 -3.84 9.09 1.50
CA SER A 281 -3.11 9.48 2.69
C SER A 281 -4.08 9.90 3.79
N SER A 282 -4.00 9.20 4.92
CA SER A 282 -4.87 9.44 6.06
C SER A 282 -4.52 10.77 6.75
N ASN A 283 -5.52 11.37 7.42
CA ASN A 283 -5.22 12.42 8.41
C ASN A 283 -4.55 11.84 9.66
N SER A 284 -4.57 10.51 9.80
CA SER A 284 -3.82 9.73 10.77
C SER A 284 -2.58 9.08 10.14
N LYS A 285 -1.90 8.21 10.88
CA LYS A 285 -0.68 7.57 10.37
C LYS A 285 -1.07 6.42 9.45
N ASN A 286 -0.49 6.35 8.25
CA ASN A 286 -0.59 5.15 7.42
C ASN A 286 0.44 4.11 7.91
N ILE A 287 0.03 2.85 7.99
CA ILE A 287 0.82 1.78 8.61
C ILE A 287 1.39 0.85 7.54
N LEU A 288 2.72 0.68 7.51
CA LEU A 288 3.32 -0.41 6.74
C LEU A 288 2.99 -1.73 7.43
N THR A 289 2.24 -2.57 6.73
CA THR A 289 1.92 -3.91 7.21
C THR A 289 2.78 -4.98 6.57
N GLU A 290 2.75 -6.17 7.16
CA GLU A 290 3.31 -7.38 6.55
C GLU A 290 2.67 -7.71 5.18
N ILE A 291 1.50 -7.15 4.83
CA ILE A 291 0.90 -7.29 3.49
C ILE A 291 1.82 -6.65 2.46
N SER A 292 2.06 -5.34 2.58
CA SER A 292 2.86 -4.57 1.62
C SER A 292 4.33 -4.98 1.63
N ALA A 293 4.88 -5.29 2.81
CA ALA A 293 6.23 -5.83 2.92
C ALA A 293 6.38 -7.19 2.23
N SER A 294 5.41 -8.10 2.40
CA SER A 294 5.44 -9.42 1.75
C SER A 294 5.31 -9.30 0.23
N ILE A 295 4.45 -8.41 -0.28
CA ILE A 295 4.35 -8.15 -1.72
C ILE A 295 5.72 -7.74 -2.27
N MET A 296 6.41 -6.81 -1.59
CA MET A 296 7.75 -6.38 -1.99
C MET A 296 8.80 -7.48 -1.91
N GLU A 297 8.80 -8.31 -0.87
CA GLU A 297 9.69 -9.48 -0.77
C GLU A 297 9.39 -10.54 -1.83
N GLU A 298 8.22 -10.52 -2.46
CA GLU A 298 7.87 -11.41 -3.56
C GLU A 298 8.00 -10.74 -4.93
N THR A 299 8.31 -9.43 -5.00
CA THR A 299 8.56 -8.74 -6.27
C THR A 299 9.90 -9.18 -6.86
N TYR A 300 9.88 -9.65 -8.10
CA TYR A 300 11.07 -10.02 -8.86
C TYR A 300 10.88 -9.87 -10.37
N LEU A 301 12.00 -9.70 -11.07
CA LEU A 301 12.16 -10.18 -12.43
C LEU A 301 12.96 -11.48 -12.37
N GLY A 302 12.60 -12.47 -13.19
CA GLY A 302 13.23 -13.80 -13.17
C GLY A 302 12.63 -14.74 -12.13
N ASN A 303 13.43 -15.19 -11.17
CA ASN A 303 13.04 -16.16 -10.13
C ASN A 303 13.63 -15.82 -8.75
N ILE A 304 14.20 -14.63 -8.58
CA ILE A 304 14.88 -14.24 -7.32
C ILE A 304 14.35 -12.88 -6.89
N SER A 305 13.88 -12.81 -5.64
CA SER A 305 13.41 -11.58 -5.00
C SER A 305 14.49 -10.50 -4.94
N TRP A 306 14.06 -9.25 -5.08
CA TRP A 306 14.91 -8.06 -4.96
C TRP A 306 15.16 -7.62 -3.52
N TYR A 307 14.22 -7.90 -2.63
CA TYR A 307 14.10 -7.23 -1.35
C TYR A 307 13.93 -8.23 -0.20
N LYS A 308 14.41 -7.83 0.97
CA LYS A 308 14.17 -8.51 2.23
C LYS A 308 13.91 -7.47 3.30
N PHE A 309 12.81 -7.57 4.02
CA PHE A 309 12.47 -6.68 5.11
C PHE A 309 12.95 -7.26 6.44
N ASP A 310 13.24 -6.37 7.40
CA ASP A 310 13.29 -6.71 8.82
C ASP A 310 11.87 -6.98 9.32
N MET A 311 11.38 -8.20 9.10
CA MET A 311 10.01 -8.59 9.43
C MET A 311 9.71 -8.46 10.93
N ASN A 312 10.71 -8.48 11.81
CA ASN A 312 10.48 -8.22 13.24
C ASN A 312 10.05 -6.77 13.49
N LYS A 313 10.65 -5.80 12.78
CA LYS A 313 10.25 -4.40 12.86
C LYS A 313 8.92 -4.15 12.16
N VAL A 314 8.71 -4.74 10.97
CA VAL A 314 7.44 -4.65 10.24
C VAL A 314 6.29 -5.23 11.06
N ALA A 315 6.47 -6.39 11.71
CA ALA A 315 5.46 -6.99 12.58
C ALA A 315 5.13 -6.10 13.79
N LYS A 316 6.11 -5.40 14.37
CA LYS A 316 5.86 -4.45 15.48
C LYS A 316 4.98 -3.28 15.03
N GLU A 317 5.19 -2.77 13.82
CA GLU A 317 4.37 -1.74 13.21
C GLU A 317 2.98 -2.28 12.84
N SER A 318 2.91 -3.46 12.20
CA SER A 318 1.67 -4.13 11.82
C SER A 318 0.73 -4.40 13.00
N LYS A 319 1.25 -4.61 14.21
CA LYS A 319 0.42 -4.73 15.43
C LYS A 319 -0.37 -3.45 15.78
N LYS A 320 -0.11 -2.33 15.11
CA LYS A 320 -0.85 -1.07 15.25
C LYS A 320 -2.01 -0.94 14.26
N TYR A 321 -1.99 -1.75 13.20
CA TYR A 321 -3.01 -1.77 12.18
C TYR A 321 -4.30 -2.40 12.73
N TRP A 322 -5.34 -1.59 12.89
CA TRP A 322 -6.62 -2.00 13.47
C TRP A 322 -7.70 -2.23 12.42
N TYR A 323 -7.61 -1.53 11.27
CA TYR A 323 -8.63 -1.54 10.24
C TYR A 323 -8.82 -2.96 9.70
N GLY A 324 -10.06 -3.45 9.60
CA GLY A 324 -10.32 -4.80 9.12
C GLY A 324 -10.07 -5.94 10.12
N LYS A 325 -9.46 -5.66 11.27
CA LYS A 325 -9.00 -6.73 12.18
C LYS A 325 -10.17 -7.55 12.74
N ASP A 326 -10.14 -8.84 12.45
CA ASP A 326 -11.19 -9.82 12.80
C ASP A 326 -12.59 -9.51 12.25
N TRP A 327 -12.73 -8.76 11.15
CA TRP A 327 -14.06 -8.47 10.54
C TRP A 327 -14.63 -9.64 9.73
N GLY A 328 -13.84 -10.70 9.51
CA GLY A 328 -14.29 -11.96 8.92
C GLY A 328 -14.37 -11.94 7.39
N CYS A 329 -14.65 -13.11 6.81
CA CYS A 329 -14.72 -13.26 5.36
C CYS A 329 -15.83 -12.47 4.70
N ASP A 330 -16.96 -12.29 5.37
CA ASP A 330 -18.10 -11.57 4.80
C ASP A 330 -17.74 -10.11 4.45
N PHE A 331 -16.86 -9.46 5.22
CA PHE A 331 -16.43 -8.10 4.93
C PHE A 331 -15.63 -8.01 3.62
N ILE A 332 -14.82 -9.03 3.34
CA ILE A 332 -13.91 -9.07 2.19
C ILE A 332 -14.61 -9.61 0.94
N GLU A 333 -15.50 -10.58 1.10
CA GLU A 333 -16.04 -11.38 -0.01
C GLU A 333 -17.42 -10.92 -0.47
N LYS A 334 -18.22 -10.30 0.40
CA LYS A 334 -19.62 -9.93 0.12
C LYS A 334 -19.79 -8.43 -0.05
N SER A 335 -20.96 -8.01 -0.54
CA SER A 335 -21.29 -6.59 -0.55
C SER A 335 -21.50 -6.06 0.88
N CYS A 336 -21.29 -4.76 1.09
CA CYS A 336 -21.56 -4.17 2.40
C CYS A 336 -23.03 -4.32 2.82
N TYR A 337 -23.97 -4.38 1.86
CA TYR A 337 -25.36 -4.71 2.16
C TYR A 337 -25.49 -6.11 2.77
N GLU A 338 -24.93 -7.13 2.11
CA GLU A 338 -24.98 -8.52 2.60
C GLU A 338 -24.24 -8.67 3.93
N TYR A 339 -23.11 -8.00 4.10
CA TYR A 339 -22.39 -7.98 5.37
C TYR A 339 -23.28 -7.44 6.50
N ILE A 340 -24.00 -6.33 6.27
CA ILE A 340 -24.90 -5.75 7.26
C ILE A 340 -26.03 -6.71 7.61
N GLN A 341 -26.62 -7.37 6.61
CA GLN A 341 -27.69 -8.37 6.83
C GLN A 341 -27.19 -9.59 7.62
N ASN A 342 -25.97 -10.04 7.39
CA ASN A 342 -25.41 -11.18 8.14
C ASN A 342 -24.93 -10.77 9.55
N ASN A 343 -24.76 -9.47 9.80
CA ASN A 343 -24.24 -8.92 11.05
C ASN A 343 -25.18 -7.88 11.66
N ILE A 344 -26.51 -8.09 11.59
CA ILE A 344 -27.54 -7.11 12.01
C ILE A 344 -27.28 -6.49 13.39
N ASN A 345 -26.80 -7.29 14.34
CA ASN A 345 -26.54 -6.83 15.70
C ASN A 345 -25.24 -6.00 15.82
N LYS A 346 -24.24 -6.26 14.96
CA LYS A 346 -22.91 -5.62 15.02
C LYS A 346 -22.33 -5.37 13.62
N PRO A 347 -22.97 -4.53 12.77
CA PRO A 347 -22.56 -4.36 11.37
C PRO A 347 -21.32 -3.47 11.19
N PHE A 348 -20.47 -3.31 12.21
CA PHE A 348 -19.25 -2.49 12.13
C PHE A 348 -18.34 -2.98 10.99
N PRO A 349 -17.78 -2.10 10.14
CA PRO A 349 -17.68 -0.64 10.25
C PRO A 349 -18.87 0.15 9.68
N PHE A 350 -19.96 -0.52 9.32
CA PHE A 350 -21.16 0.08 8.76
C PHE A 350 -22.21 0.43 9.81
N CYS A 351 -23.09 1.35 9.42
CA CYS A 351 -24.29 1.72 10.14
C CYS A 351 -25.48 0.93 9.61
N SER A 352 -26.28 0.38 10.52
CA SER A 352 -27.62 -0.13 10.23
C SER A 352 -28.62 1.00 10.00
N GLU A 353 -29.81 0.67 9.46
CA GLU A 353 -30.93 1.61 9.37
C GLU A 353 -31.25 2.26 10.73
N LYS A 354 -31.25 1.46 11.80
CA LYS A 354 -31.48 1.95 13.17
C LYS A 354 -30.41 2.94 13.62
N ASP A 355 -29.15 2.71 13.27
CA ASP A 355 -28.05 3.60 13.60
C ASP A 355 -28.23 4.97 12.91
N TYR A 356 -28.67 4.99 11.64
CA TYR A 356 -29.03 6.22 10.93
C TYR A 356 -30.20 6.96 11.58
N MET A 357 -31.25 6.21 11.93
CA MET A 357 -32.43 6.78 12.60
C MET A 357 -32.07 7.47 13.92
N ILE A 358 -31.21 6.83 14.72
CA ILE A 358 -30.71 7.39 15.97
C ILE A 358 -29.80 8.59 15.71
N SER A 359 -28.87 8.48 14.75
CA SER A 359 -27.88 9.52 14.45
C SER A 359 -28.51 10.79 13.89
N TYR A 360 -29.58 10.69 13.09
CA TYR A 360 -30.23 11.83 12.46
C TYR A 360 -31.21 12.56 13.39
N TRP A 361 -32.05 11.81 14.13
CA TRP A 361 -33.15 12.41 14.90
C TRP A 361 -32.82 12.69 16.36
N LYS A 362 -31.92 11.91 16.98
CA LYS A 362 -31.64 12.01 18.42
C LYS A 362 -30.28 12.65 18.73
N SER A 363 -29.62 13.23 17.72
CA SER A 363 -28.18 13.54 17.79
C SER A 363 -27.37 12.35 18.32
N GLY A 364 -27.85 11.13 18.07
CA GLY A 364 -27.36 9.93 18.71
C GLY A 364 -26.06 9.45 18.09
N TYR A 365 -25.44 8.50 18.76
CA TYR A 365 -24.12 7.99 18.39
C TYR A 365 -24.17 6.48 18.27
N VAL A 366 -23.36 5.95 17.36
CA VAL A 366 -23.01 4.54 17.28
C VAL A 366 -21.96 4.26 18.35
N GLU A 367 -22.30 3.44 19.32
CA GLU A 367 -21.36 3.02 20.34
C GLU A 367 -20.42 1.95 19.79
N VAL A 368 -19.12 2.22 19.85
CA VAL A 368 -18.08 1.25 19.49
C VAL A 368 -17.13 1.03 20.66
N CYS A 369 -16.66 -0.20 20.75
CA CYS A 369 -15.74 -0.65 21.77
C CYS A 369 -14.38 -0.84 21.08
N TYR A 370 -13.35 -0.17 21.60
CA TYR A 370 -11.98 -0.51 21.25
C TYR A 370 -11.29 -1.21 22.41
N GLU A 371 -10.68 -2.34 22.11
CA GLU A 371 -9.96 -3.18 23.04
C GLU A 371 -8.46 -2.98 22.86
N LYS A 372 -7.82 -2.48 23.92
CA LYS A 372 -6.37 -2.33 24.01
C LYS A 372 -5.70 -3.69 24.15
N ARG A 373 -4.38 -3.74 23.95
CA ARG A 373 -3.58 -4.97 24.11
C ARG A 373 -3.66 -5.60 25.49
N ASN A 374 -3.88 -4.82 26.55
CA ASN A 374 -4.08 -5.30 27.91
C ASN A 374 -5.54 -5.75 28.19
N LYS A 375 -6.35 -5.96 27.14
CA LYS A 375 -7.78 -6.30 27.20
C LYS A 375 -8.67 -5.24 27.85
N GLN A 376 -8.15 -4.04 28.10
CA GLN A 376 -8.96 -2.92 28.55
C GLN A 376 -9.86 -2.46 27.41
N LYS A 377 -11.17 -2.48 27.66
CA LYS A 377 -12.19 -2.01 26.71
C LYS A 377 -12.58 -0.59 27.05
N ASN A 378 -12.59 0.27 26.04
CA ASN A 378 -13.07 1.63 26.16
C ASN A 378 -14.18 1.85 25.14
N LYS A 379 -15.17 2.63 25.53
CA LYS A 379 -16.31 2.99 24.69
C LYS A 379 -16.02 4.29 23.96
N MET A 380 -16.56 4.39 22.77
CA MET A 380 -16.48 5.55 21.89
C MET A 380 -17.80 5.76 21.20
N LEU A 381 -18.15 7.03 21.00
CA LEU A 381 -19.40 7.44 20.39
C LEU A 381 -19.09 8.00 18.99
N LEU A 382 -19.51 7.28 17.96
CA LEU A 382 -19.28 7.63 16.55
C LEU A 382 -20.59 8.03 15.86
N LYS A 383 -20.53 8.57 14.65
CA LYS A 383 -21.73 8.98 13.88
C LYS A 383 -21.84 8.22 12.58
N CYS A 384 -23.05 8.06 12.09
CA CYS A 384 -23.25 7.55 10.73
C CYS A 384 -22.98 8.65 9.72
N ASN A 385 -22.31 8.29 8.63
CA ASN A 385 -22.00 9.26 7.59
C ASN A 385 -23.21 9.50 6.70
N ILE A 386 -23.51 10.76 6.43
CA ILE A 386 -24.51 11.18 5.44
C ILE A 386 -24.00 12.43 4.74
N GLN A 387 -23.94 12.39 3.42
CA GLN A 387 -23.37 13.46 2.62
C GLN A 387 -24.04 13.56 1.25
N SER A 388 -23.84 14.70 0.59
CA SER A 388 -24.12 14.84 -0.84
C SER A 388 -23.15 14.01 -1.67
N TYR A 389 -23.46 13.83 -2.95
CA TYR A 389 -22.51 13.24 -3.90
C TYR A 389 -21.19 14.01 -3.90
N ILE A 390 -20.07 13.28 -3.86
CA ILE A 390 -18.72 13.79 -4.03
C ILE A 390 -18.13 13.10 -5.26
N ASP A 391 -17.61 13.90 -6.20
CA ASP A 391 -16.92 13.39 -7.37
C ASP A 391 -15.45 13.12 -7.06
N GLU A 392 -14.96 11.95 -7.46
CA GLU A 392 -13.59 11.49 -7.20
C GLU A 392 -12.93 11.10 -8.53
N PRO A 393 -12.54 12.08 -9.38
CA PRO A 393 -12.13 11.84 -10.77
C PRO A 393 -10.88 10.95 -10.91
N GLY A 394 -10.06 10.84 -9.87
CA GLY A 394 -8.91 9.93 -9.83
C GLY A 394 -9.27 8.46 -9.52
N ILE A 395 -10.46 8.18 -8.99
CA ILE A 395 -10.85 6.85 -8.49
C ILE A 395 -11.58 6.05 -9.57
N LYS A 396 -10.86 5.09 -10.17
CA LYS A 396 -11.29 4.27 -11.32
C LYS A 396 -11.97 2.95 -10.93
N ILE A 397 -12.94 3.02 -10.04
CA ILE A 397 -13.74 1.85 -9.60
C ILE A 397 -15.01 1.72 -10.46
N ASN A 398 -15.36 0.49 -10.87
CA ASN A 398 -16.55 0.21 -11.69
C ASN A 398 -17.81 -0.04 -10.84
N ILE A 399 -18.19 0.94 -10.02
CA ILE A 399 -19.40 0.89 -9.19
C ILE A 399 -20.37 2.01 -9.55
N LYS A 400 -21.66 1.69 -9.64
CA LYS A 400 -22.74 2.66 -9.89
C LYS A 400 -22.99 3.48 -8.62
N LYS A 401 -23.36 4.75 -8.82
CA LYS A 401 -23.79 5.64 -7.73
C LYS A 401 -24.96 4.98 -7.00
N THR A 402 -24.77 4.74 -5.71
CA THR A 402 -25.75 4.03 -4.89
C THR A 402 -26.12 4.90 -3.68
N PRO A 403 -27.23 5.64 -3.75
CA PRO A 403 -27.71 6.43 -2.63
C PRO A 403 -28.03 5.57 -1.40
N ILE A 404 -28.01 6.19 -0.22
CA ILE A 404 -28.26 5.51 1.06
C ILE A 404 -29.65 4.88 1.13
N ILE A 405 -30.63 5.48 0.44
CA ILE A 405 -32.01 5.00 0.35
C ILE A 405 -32.12 3.63 -0.34
N ASN A 406 -31.14 3.23 -1.16
CA ASN A 406 -31.13 1.90 -1.77
C ASN A 406 -30.88 0.81 -0.73
N PHE A 407 -30.01 1.12 0.25
CA PHE A 407 -29.76 0.25 1.40
C PHE A 407 -30.95 0.27 2.36
N TYR A 408 -31.51 1.47 2.62
CA TYR A 408 -32.54 1.71 3.64
C TYR A 408 -33.67 2.61 3.12
N PRO A 409 -34.67 2.05 2.41
CA PRO A 409 -35.73 2.85 1.79
C PRO A 409 -36.54 3.68 2.78
N ASN A 410 -36.78 3.18 4.00
CA ASN A 410 -37.62 3.86 4.98
C ASN A 410 -37.01 5.19 5.45
N LEU A 411 -35.70 5.41 5.28
CA LEU A 411 -35.04 6.67 5.63
C LEU A 411 -35.65 7.89 4.91
N GLN A 412 -36.30 7.70 3.75
CA GLN A 412 -37.02 8.78 3.07
C GLN A 412 -38.20 9.32 3.88
N HIS A 413 -38.96 8.44 4.55
CA HIS A 413 -40.07 8.85 5.42
C HIS A 413 -39.57 9.69 6.61
N TYR A 414 -38.29 9.58 6.89
CA TYR A 414 -37.57 10.28 7.93
C TYR A 414 -36.75 11.46 7.41
N GLY A 415 -37.09 11.99 6.23
CA GLY A 415 -36.56 13.25 5.71
C GLY A 415 -35.14 13.18 5.12
N ILE A 416 -34.54 11.98 5.03
CA ILE A 416 -33.26 11.81 4.33
C ILE A 416 -33.49 11.93 2.83
N LYS A 417 -32.74 12.84 2.19
CA LYS A 417 -32.84 13.10 0.74
C LYS A 417 -32.53 11.83 -0.07
N SER A 418 -33.27 11.65 -1.16
CA SER A 418 -33.10 10.51 -2.08
C SER A 418 -31.72 10.43 -2.75
N ASN A 419 -31.00 11.55 -2.80
CA ASN A 419 -29.65 11.66 -3.35
C ASN A 419 -28.55 11.75 -2.29
N ALA A 420 -28.85 11.38 -1.03
CA ALA A 420 -27.84 11.29 0.01
C ALA A 420 -27.05 9.99 -0.09
N PHE A 421 -25.78 10.01 0.33
CA PHE A 421 -24.86 8.88 0.29
C PHE A 421 -24.28 8.58 1.66
N GLY A 422 -24.01 7.30 1.93
CA GLY A 422 -23.36 6.85 3.15
C GLY A 422 -21.83 6.98 3.11
N SER A 423 -21.23 7.10 1.94
CA SER A 423 -19.79 7.34 1.76
C SER A 423 -19.51 7.72 0.31
N THR A 424 -18.23 7.83 -0.07
CA THR A 424 -17.82 8.15 -1.44
C THR A 424 -17.64 6.88 -2.27
N LYS A 425 -17.19 7.04 -3.52
CA LYS A 425 -17.00 5.93 -4.46
C LYS A 425 -15.90 4.99 -3.99
N ILE A 426 -14.85 5.52 -3.36
CA ILE A 426 -13.73 4.73 -2.85
C ILE A 426 -14.16 3.70 -1.79
N TYR A 427 -15.17 4.05 -1.02
CA TYR A 427 -15.83 3.19 -0.03
C TYR A 427 -17.08 2.50 -0.56
N ARG A 428 -17.21 2.41 -1.89
CA ARG A 428 -18.29 1.70 -2.60
C ARG A 428 -19.69 2.22 -2.24
N TYR A 429 -19.79 3.50 -1.86
CA TYR A 429 -21.00 4.17 -1.37
C TYR A 429 -21.68 3.48 -0.16
N CYS A 430 -20.96 2.60 0.53
CA CYS A 430 -21.48 1.86 1.66
C CYS A 430 -21.91 2.79 2.82
N PRO A 431 -22.89 2.36 3.64
CA PRO A 431 -23.38 3.09 4.81
C PRO A 431 -22.35 3.12 5.95
N MET A 432 -21.22 3.80 5.77
CA MET A 432 -20.09 3.75 6.70
C MET A 432 -20.27 4.68 7.91
N ILE A 433 -19.59 4.33 8.99
CA ILE A 433 -19.35 5.26 10.09
C ILE A 433 -18.54 6.46 9.59
N LYS A 434 -18.99 7.67 9.92
CA LYS A 434 -18.45 8.96 9.48
C LYS A 434 -16.96 9.10 9.72
N GLN A 435 -16.52 8.84 10.95
CA GLN A 435 -15.12 9.01 11.31
C GLN A 435 -14.20 8.08 10.50
N ILE A 436 -14.67 6.89 10.12
CA ILE A 436 -13.91 5.93 9.30
C ILE A 436 -13.87 6.45 7.85
N ALA A 437 -15.03 6.83 7.30
CA ALA A 437 -15.14 7.33 5.93
C ALA A 437 -14.34 8.64 5.70
N GLU A 438 -14.30 9.52 6.70
CA GLU A 438 -13.55 10.78 6.66
C GLU A 438 -12.08 10.62 7.06
N ASN A 439 -11.66 9.40 7.43
CA ASN A 439 -10.31 9.10 7.88
C ASN A 439 -9.84 10.07 8.98
N ASN A 440 -10.69 10.27 10.00
CA ASN A 440 -10.60 11.35 10.97
C ASN A 440 -9.41 11.18 11.94
N GLU A 441 -8.86 12.32 12.42
CA GLU A 441 -7.80 12.39 13.44
C GLU A 441 -8.05 11.55 14.69
N PHE A 442 -9.32 11.28 14.99
CA PHE A 442 -9.76 10.44 16.10
C PHE A 442 -9.02 9.09 16.18
N PHE A 443 -8.68 8.50 15.03
CA PHE A 443 -7.99 7.21 14.98
C PHE A 443 -6.49 7.30 15.33
N LEU A 444 -5.90 8.50 15.40
CA LEU A 444 -4.51 8.70 15.85
C LEU A 444 -4.23 8.08 17.22
N ARG A 445 -5.21 8.11 18.14
CA ARG A 445 -5.08 7.49 19.46
C ARG A 445 -5.09 5.96 19.36
N ILE A 446 -5.93 5.42 18.49
CA ILE A 446 -6.10 3.98 18.30
C ILE A 446 -4.86 3.39 17.62
N ASP A 447 -4.33 4.07 16.61
CA ASP A 447 -3.11 3.65 15.90
C ASP A 447 -1.90 3.56 16.84
N LYS A 448 -1.83 4.41 17.87
CA LYS A 448 -0.75 4.33 18.87
C LYS A 448 -0.85 3.07 19.73
N GLU A 449 -2.06 2.67 20.10
CA GLU A 449 -2.31 1.61 21.08
C GLU A 449 -2.41 0.20 20.45
N GLY A 450 -2.66 0.11 19.13
CA GLY A 450 -2.75 -1.15 18.40
C GLY A 450 -3.90 -2.02 18.88
N SER A 451 -5.09 -1.42 18.82
CA SER A 451 -6.33 -1.92 19.39
C SER A 451 -7.19 -2.66 18.36
N LYS A 452 -8.10 -3.50 18.82
CA LYS A 452 -9.20 -4.04 18.01
C LYS A 452 -10.41 -3.12 18.18
N ILE A 453 -11.12 -2.79 17.11
CA ILE A 453 -12.38 -2.03 17.19
C ILE A 453 -13.54 -2.87 16.69
N THR A 454 -14.62 -2.88 17.47
CA THR A 454 -15.88 -3.53 17.12
C THR A 454 -17.05 -2.70 17.66
N LYS A 455 -18.27 -2.88 17.13
CA LYS A 455 -19.47 -2.37 17.81
C LYS A 455 -19.53 -2.94 19.24
N CYS A 456 -19.89 -2.11 20.23
CA CYS A 456 -20.36 -2.64 21.50
C CYS A 456 -21.65 -3.43 21.21
#